data_AF-A0A2K3LCI3-F1
#
_entry.id   AF-A0A2K3LCI3-F1
#
_cell.length_a   1.000
_cell.length_b   1.000
_cell.length_c   1.000
_cell.angle_alpha   90.00
_cell.angle_beta   90.00
_cell.angle_gamma   90.00
#
_symmetry.space_group_name_H-M   'P 1'
#
loop_
_entity.id
_entity.type
_entity.pdbx_description
1 polymer ?
#
loop_
_entity_poly.entity_id
_entity_poly.type
_entity_poly.pdbx_seq_one_letter_code
_entity_poly.pdbx_strand_id
1 'polypeptide(L)'
;MATTLQLKKLTLENLPRLTHVWKNNLQVSHNFENLQQVVVKNCENLEYLFPMVMAGNLLKLEELEIGSCYKMLAIVGKESSQKKVTQKFVYPYLTILTLTSLSNLTCFYPGSFTLECPALNSLSVFYCLKLKLFQSEHLEGDTEGSSTSIYKHPVISDLRDIPSLMAIPSLKVLSLDWKDASALWFRLFTENLPYLDTLFLNLYDLNSDNKQPGFLFEILEKTLNVKKLYLYYCSRPE
;
A
#
# COMPACT_ATOMS: atom_id res chain seq x y z
N MET A 1 -35.88 -2.90 -6.37
CA MET A 1 -35.07 -2.21 -5.33
C MET A 1 -33.73 -2.91 -5.28
N ALA A 2 -32.62 -2.20 -5.50
CA ALA A 2 -31.30 -2.79 -5.32
C ALA A 2 -31.08 -3.04 -3.82
N THR A 3 -30.91 -4.29 -3.42
CA THR A 3 -30.60 -4.65 -2.03
C THR A 3 -29.13 -4.36 -1.77
N THR A 4 -28.83 -3.22 -1.16
CA THR A 4 -27.50 -2.94 -0.58
C THR A 4 -27.26 -3.91 0.57
N LEU A 5 -26.16 -4.67 0.54
CA LEU A 5 -25.77 -5.48 1.69
C LEU A 5 -25.30 -4.53 2.81
N GLN A 6 -25.70 -4.83 4.04
CA GLN A 6 -25.30 -4.08 5.23
C GLN A 6 -23.96 -4.59 5.78
N LEU A 7 -23.17 -5.28 4.95
CA LEU A 7 -21.92 -5.90 5.37
C LEU A 7 -20.90 -4.80 5.69
N LYS A 8 -20.45 -4.77 6.95
CA LYS A 8 -19.46 -3.82 7.46
C LYS A 8 -18.06 -4.41 7.57
N LYS A 9 -17.98 -5.72 7.80
CA LYS A 9 -16.71 -6.43 7.99
C LYS A 9 -16.66 -7.65 7.09
N LEU A 10 -15.58 -7.76 6.32
CA LEU A 10 -15.23 -8.95 5.55
C LEU A 10 -13.93 -9.53 6.10
N THR A 11 -13.95 -10.80 6.46
CA THR A 11 -12.75 -11.54 6.85
C THR A 11 -12.61 -12.79 5.98
N LEU A 12 -11.46 -12.92 5.34
CA LEU A 12 -11.08 -14.08 4.51
C LEU A 12 -9.80 -14.65 5.09
N GLU A 13 -9.85 -15.87 5.62
CA GLU A 13 -8.71 -16.45 6.33
C GLU A 13 -8.51 -17.91 5.95
N ASN A 14 -7.25 -18.30 5.69
CA ASN A 14 -6.84 -19.68 5.38
C ASN A 14 -7.61 -20.27 4.18
N LEU A 15 -7.72 -19.51 3.09
CA LEU A 15 -8.39 -19.92 1.86
C LEU A 15 -7.36 -20.13 0.75
N PRO A 16 -6.55 -21.22 0.79
CA PRO A 16 -5.42 -21.39 -0.11
C PRO A 16 -5.84 -21.57 -1.57
N ARG A 17 -7.08 -21.98 -1.86
CA ARG A 17 -7.60 -22.14 -3.22
C ARG A 17 -8.35 -20.91 -3.74
N LEU A 18 -8.54 -19.87 -2.93
CA LEU A 18 -9.29 -18.69 -3.33
C LEU A 18 -8.45 -17.87 -4.31
N THR A 19 -8.94 -17.71 -5.54
CA THR A 19 -8.30 -16.89 -6.58
C THR A 19 -8.98 -15.54 -6.78
N HIS A 20 -10.29 -15.48 -6.55
CA HIS A 20 -11.14 -14.30 -6.72
C HIS A 20 -12.21 -14.25 -5.63
N VAL A 21 -12.44 -13.08 -5.04
CA VAL A 21 -13.49 -12.88 -4.01
C VAL A 21 -14.84 -12.59 -4.66
N TRP A 22 -14.83 -11.77 -5.71
CA TRP A 22 -16.03 -11.19 -6.31
C TRP A 22 -16.28 -11.77 -7.69
N LYS A 23 -17.53 -12.07 -7.99
CA LYS A 23 -17.94 -12.37 -9.37
C LYS A 23 -17.98 -11.05 -10.14
N ASN A 24 -17.38 -10.99 -11.33
CA ASN A 24 -17.30 -9.83 -12.22
C ASN A 24 -18.69 -9.37 -12.72
N ASN A 25 -19.53 -8.85 -11.83
CA ASN A 25 -20.84 -8.32 -12.15
C ASN A 25 -20.96 -6.92 -11.54
N LEU A 26 -21.13 -5.92 -12.42
CA LEU A 26 -21.21 -4.50 -12.08
C LEU A 26 -22.31 -4.19 -11.04
N GLN A 27 -23.35 -5.02 -11.00
CA GLN A 27 -24.45 -4.94 -10.02
C GLN A 27 -24.02 -5.18 -8.58
N VAL A 28 -22.87 -5.82 -8.35
CA VAL A 28 -22.37 -6.18 -7.01
C VAL A 28 -21.66 -5.02 -6.33
N SER A 29 -21.27 -3.97 -7.07
CA SER A 29 -20.51 -2.83 -6.55
C SER A 29 -21.27 -2.03 -5.48
N HIS A 30 -22.57 -1.82 -5.67
CA HIS A 30 -23.43 -1.10 -4.71
C HIS A 30 -23.72 -1.87 -3.43
N ASN A 31 -23.45 -3.17 -3.43
CA ASN A 31 -23.78 -4.01 -2.29
C ASN A 31 -22.78 -3.87 -1.16
N PHE A 32 -21.57 -3.35 -1.41
CA PHE A 32 -20.47 -3.35 -0.44
C PHE A 32 -20.00 -1.95 -0.03
N GLU A 33 -20.76 -0.91 -0.36
CA GLU A 33 -20.47 0.49 0.02
C GLU A 33 -20.42 0.71 1.54
N ASN A 34 -21.00 -0.21 2.32
CA ASN A 34 -20.99 -0.18 3.78
C ASN A 34 -19.80 -0.87 4.43
N LEU A 35 -18.88 -1.45 3.64
CA LEU A 35 -17.68 -2.08 4.19
C LEU A 35 -16.80 -1.04 4.89
N GLN A 36 -16.47 -1.35 6.14
CA GLN A 36 -15.62 -0.59 7.03
C GLN A 36 -14.31 -1.34 7.30
N GLN A 37 -14.34 -2.67 7.39
CA GLN A 37 -13.16 -3.48 7.72
C GLN A 37 -13.01 -4.62 6.73
N VAL A 38 -11.81 -4.76 6.16
CA VAL A 38 -11.48 -5.89 5.30
C VAL A 38 -10.17 -6.51 5.77
N VAL A 39 -10.24 -7.79 6.16
CA VAL A 39 -9.09 -8.56 6.64
C VAL A 39 -8.94 -9.79 5.75
N VAL A 40 -7.76 -9.95 5.13
CA VAL A 40 -7.44 -11.08 4.26
C VAL A 40 -6.13 -11.70 4.73
N LYS A 41 -6.16 -12.95 5.19
CA LYS A 41 -4.98 -13.65 5.72
C LYS A 41 -4.85 -15.04 5.10
N ASN A 42 -3.62 -15.44 4.76
CA ASN A 42 -3.30 -16.79 4.28
C ASN A 42 -4.18 -17.23 3.09
N CYS A 43 -4.43 -16.32 2.15
CA CYS A 43 -5.16 -16.57 0.89
C CYS A 43 -4.15 -16.59 -0.27
N GLU A 44 -3.29 -17.61 -0.27
CA GLU A 44 -2.04 -17.63 -1.05
C GLU A 44 -2.24 -17.47 -2.57
N ASN A 45 -3.35 -17.99 -3.11
CA ASN A 45 -3.67 -17.95 -4.53
C ASN A 45 -4.50 -16.72 -4.95
N LEU A 46 -4.82 -15.81 -4.04
CA LEU A 46 -5.62 -14.62 -4.35
C LEU A 46 -4.80 -13.64 -5.18
N GLU A 47 -5.28 -13.29 -6.38
CA GLU A 47 -4.54 -12.42 -7.30
C GLU A 47 -4.91 -10.93 -7.13
N TYR A 48 -6.19 -10.66 -6.90
CA TYR A 48 -6.76 -9.32 -6.70
C TYR A 48 -7.84 -9.36 -5.63
N LEU A 49 -7.90 -8.33 -4.78
CA LEU A 49 -8.92 -8.25 -3.75
C LEU A 49 -10.20 -7.62 -4.27
N PHE A 50 -10.13 -6.45 -4.93
CA PHE A 50 -11.32 -5.72 -5.39
C PHE A 50 -11.36 -5.54 -6.91
N PRO A 51 -12.53 -5.67 -7.56
CA PRO A 51 -12.78 -5.05 -8.85
C PRO A 51 -12.67 -3.54 -8.74
N MET A 52 -12.23 -2.89 -9.82
CA MET A 52 -12.03 -1.45 -9.86
C MET A 52 -13.30 -0.65 -9.53
N VAL A 53 -14.46 -1.05 -10.08
CA VAL A 53 -15.74 -0.37 -9.79
C VAL A 53 -16.12 -0.47 -8.31
N MET A 54 -15.81 -1.60 -7.66
CA MET A 54 -16.08 -1.75 -6.23
C MET A 54 -15.12 -0.91 -5.40
N ALA A 55 -13.82 -0.95 -5.71
CA ALA A 55 -12.79 -0.21 -5.01
C ALA A 55 -13.05 1.31 -5.00
N GLY A 56 -13.66 1.85 -6.06
CA GLY A 56 -14.06 3.26 -6.14
C GLY A 56 -15.21 3.65 -5.19
N ASN A 57 -16.00 2.69 -4.70
CA ASN A 57 -17.20 2.95 -3.90
C ASN A 57 -17.02 2.63 -2.39
N LEU A 58 -15.84 2.18 -1.96
CA LEU A 58 -15.55 1.84 -0.55
C LEU A 58 -15.28 3.09 0.31
N LEU A 59 -16.20 4.06 0.27
CA LEU A 59 -16.03 5.37 0.92
C LEU A 59 -16.06 5.30 2.44
N LYS A 60 -16.56 4.20 3.02
CA LYS A 60 -16.65 3.97 4.48
C LYS A 60 -15.53 3.07 5.02
N LEU A 61 -14.57 2.67 4.18
CA LEU A 61 -13.48 1.79 4.60
C LEU A 61 -12.62 2.49 5.66
N GLU A 62 -12.49 1.84 6.81
CA GLU A 62 -11.75 2.28 7.99
C GLU A 62 -10.46 1.48 8.20
N GLU A 63 -10.46 0.19 7.83
CA GLU A 63 -9.34 -0.73 8.01
C GLU A 63 -9.20 -1.69 6.82
N LEU A 64 -7.98 -1.79 6.30
CA LEU A 64 -7.59 -2.78 5.31
C LEU A 64 -6.33 -3.52 5.77
N GLU A 65 -6.47 -4.82 6.06
CA GLU A 65 -5.37 -5.71 6.42
C GLU A 65 -5.27 -6.86 5.41
N ILE A 66 -4.09 -7.01 4.80
CA ILE A 66 -3.80 -8.10 3.86
C ILE A 66 -2.47 -8.75 4.25
N GLY A 67 -2.51 -10.03 4.59
CA GLY A 67 -1.41 -10.83 5.09
C GLY A 67 -1.24 -12.14 4.33
N SER A 68 0.00 -12.53 4.02
CA SER A 68 0.35 -13.87 3.52
C SER A 68 -0.46 -14.28 2.27
N CYS A 69 -0.61 -13.36 1.32
CA CYS A 69 -1.27 -13.58 0.03
C CYS A 69 -0.22 -13.52 -1.08
N TYR A 70 0.60 -14.57 -1.20
CA TYR A 70 1.84 -14.52 -1.99
C TYR A 70 1.64 -14.34 -3.49
N LYS A 71 0.50 -14.76 -4.08
CA LYS A 71 0.20 -14.53 -5.52
C LYS A 71 -0.50 -13.20 -5.81
N MET A 72 -0.80 -12.38 -4.80
CA MET A 72 -1.45 -11.10 -5.03
C MET A 72 -0.58 -10.19 -5.89
N LEU A 73 -1.11 -9.72 -7.03
CA LEU A 73 -0.39 -8.87 -7.99
C LEU A 73 -0.68 -7.38 -7.76
N ALA A 74 -1.95 -7.07 -7.46
CA ALA A 74 -2.44 -5.76 -7.09
C ALA A 74 -3.63 -5.89 -6.12
N ILE A 75 -3.91 -4.85 -5.33
CA ILE A 75 -5.08 -4.84 -4.44
C ILE A 75 -6.36 -4.72 -5.27
N VAL A 76 -6.33 -3.88 -6.30
CA VAL A 76 -7.44 -3.62 -7.21
C VAL A 76 -7.13 -4.19 -8.59
N GLY A 77 -8.02 -5.05 -9.10
CA GLY A 77 -7.92 -5.63 -10.44
C GLY A 77 -8.32 -4.65 -11.55
N LYS A 78 -7.73 -4.80 -12.74
CA LYS A 78 -8.05 -3.99 -13.93
C LYS A 78 -9.24 -4.57 -14.70
N GLU A 79 -10.12 -3.71 -15.18
CA GLU A 79 -11.23 -4.08 -16.06
C GLU A 79 -10.88 -3.81 -17.54
N SER A 80 -11.27 -4.71 -18.45
CA SER A 80 -10.77 -4.80 -19.83
C SER A 80 -11.25 -3.70 -20.79
N SER A 81 -12.10 -2.76 -20.36
CA SER A 81 -12.82 -1.84 -21.25
C SER A 81 -12.60 -0.34 -20.97
N GLN A 82 -11.57 0.03 -20.20
CA GLN A 82 -11.41 1.40 -19.72
C GLN A 82 -10.44 2.24 -20.56
N LYS A 83 -10.82 3.50 -20.81
CA LYS A 83 -10.02 4.54 -21.46
C LYS A 83 -8.78 4.85 -20.61
N LYS A 84 -7.73 5.42 -21.23
CA LYS A 84 -6.47 5.89 -20.60
C LYS A 84 -6.66 7.08 -19.64
N VAL A 85 -7.66 7.04 -18.78
CA VAL A 85 -7.92 8.09 -17.77
C VAL A 85 -7.35 7.63 -16.44
N THR A 86 -6.62 8.52 -15.78
CA THR A 86 -6.11 8.31 -14.42
C THR A 86 -7.28 8.09 -13.46
N GLN A 87 -7.26 6.97 -12.75
CA GLN A 87 -8.29 6.62 -11.78
C GLN A 87 -8.03 7.26 -10.43
N LYS A 88 -9.06 7.79 -9.79
CA LYS A 88 -8.92 8.40 -8.47
C LYS A 88 -9.60 7.53 -7.42
N PHE A 89 -8.83 7.05 -6.45
CA PHE A 89 -9.32 6.31 -5.30
C PHE A 89 -9.22 7.20 -4.06
N VAL A 90 -10.33 7.39 -3.35
CA VAL A 90 -10.39 8.21 -2.14
C VAL A 90 -11.00 7.38 -1.02
N TYR A 91 -10.23 7.18 0.06
CA TYR A 91 -10.67 6.48 1.26
C TYR A 91 -10.64 7.45 2.46
N PRO A 92 -11.71 8.25 2.65
CA PRO A 92 -11.69 9.36 3.59
C PRO A 92 -11.60 8.93 5.06
N TYR A 93 -12.03 7.70 5.38
CA TYR A 93 -12.03 7.16 6.74
C TYR A 93 -10.99 6.07 6.98
N LEU A 94 -10.16 5.73 5.99
CA LEU A 94 -9.17 4.66 6.15
C LEU A 94 -8.10 5.11 7.14
N THR A 95 -8.08 4.49 8.31
CA THR A 95 -7.17 4.81 9.41
C THR A 95 -6.01 3.82 9.51
N ILE A 96 -6.23 2.56 9.09
CA ILE A 96 -5.25 1.48 9.20
C ILE A 96 -5.10 0.80 7.83
N LEU A 97 -3.88 0.79 7.32
CA LEU A 97 -3.49 0.01 6.15
C LEU A 97 -2.31 -0.90 6.51
N THR A 98 -2.54 -2.21 6.49
CA THR A 98 -1.53 -3.21 6.79
C THR A 98 -1.37 -4.17 5.61
N LEU A 99 -0.16 -4.23 5.06
CA LEU A 99 0.25 -5.12 3.99
C LEU A 99 1.44 -5.96 4.47
N THR A 100 1.29 -7.26 4.58
CA THR A 100 2.35 -8.13 5.11
C THR A 100 2.50 -9.39 4.28
N SER A 101 3.74 -9.76 3.94
CA SER A 101 4.04 -11.01 3.23
C SER A 101 3.34 -11.11 1.85
N LEU A 102 3.38 -10.02 1.08
CA LEU A 102 2.77 -9.92 -0.25
C LEU A 102 3.85 -9.89 -1.34
N SER A 103 4.56 -11.01 -1.50
CA SER A 103 5.82 -11.05 -2.26
C SER A 103 5.68 -10.79 -3.77
N ASN A 104 4.48 -10.94 -4.34
CA ASN A 104 4.21 -10.60 -5.74
C ASN A 104 3.47 -9.27 -5.93
N LEU A 105 3.12 -8.57 -4.85
CA LEU A 105 2.39 -7.31 -4.95
C LEU A 105 3.30 -6.24 -5.56
N THR A 106 2.85 -5.58 -6.63
CA THR A 106 3.65 -4.58 -7.34
C THR A 106 3.08 -3.17 -7.26
N CYS A 107 1.76 -3.04 -7.16
CA CYS A 107 1.05 -1.76 -7.18
C CYS A 107 -0.33 -1.89 -6.49
N PHE A 108 -0.97 -0.75 -6.25
CA PHE A 108 -2.36 -0.72 -5.75
C PHE A 108 -3.34 -1.10 -6.87
N TYR A 109 -3.17 -0.49 -8.05
CA TYR A 109 -3.98 -0.69 -9.25
C TYR A 109 -3.07 -0.74 -10.50
N PRO A 110 -3.22 -1.72 -11.42
CA PRO A 110 -2.35 -1.86 -12.61
C PRO A 110 -2.49 -0.79 -13.70
N GLY A 111 -3.38 0.22 -13.54
CA GLY A 111 -3.50 1.36 -14.45
C GLY A 111 -2.94 2.65 -13.83
N SER A 112 -3.05 3.78 -14.52
CA SER A 112 -2.73 5.08 -13.90
C SER A 112 -3.73 5.41 -12.80
N PHE A 113 -3.25 5.76 -11.60
CA PHE A 113 -4.12 6.11 -10.48
C PHE A 113 -3.52 7.16 -9.53
N THR A 114 -4.42 7.79 -8.76
CA THR A 114 -4.12 8.51 -7.52
C THR A 114 -4.84 7.82 -6.36
N LEU A 115 -4.19 7.80 -5.19
CA LEU A 115 -4.72 7.22 -3.96
C LEU A 115 -4.67 8.26 -2.84
N GLU A 116 -5.83 8.64 -2.31
CA GLU A 116 -5.97 9.63 -1.24
C GLU A 116 -6.56 8.98 0.02
N CYS A 117 -5.79 8.97 1.10
CA CYS A 117 -6.19 8.42 2.40
C CYS A 117 -5.99 9.46 3.52
N PRO A 118 -6.81 10.52 3.60
CA PRO A 118 -6.55 11.67 4.47
C PRO A 118 -6.57 11.34 5.98
N ALA A 119 -7.30 10.30 6.38
CA ALA A 119 -7.39 9.85 7.77
C ALA A 119 -6.34 8.79 8.17
N LEU A 120 -5.41 8.45 7.27
CA LEU A 120 -4.47 7.34 7.49
C LEU A 120 -3.54 7.63 8.67
N ASN A 121 -3.74 6.86 9.75
CA ASN A 121 -3.03 7.01 11.01
C ASN A 121 -1.92 5.96 11.15
N SER A 122 -2.16 4.74 10.68
CA SER A 122 -1.22 3.63 10.73
C SER A 122 -1.00 3.03 9.35
N LEU A 123 0.26 3.02 8.91
CA LEU A 123 0.70 2.33 7.70
C LEU A 123 1.75 1.28 8.08
N SER A 124 1.47 0.02 7.78
CA SER A 124 2.40 -1.08 8.00
C SER A 124 2.63 -1.86 6.71
N VAL A 125 3.87 -1.93 6.24
CA VAL A 125 4.25 -2.69 5.05
C VAL A 125 5.51 -3.52 5.33
N PHE A 126 5.35 -4.85 5.34
CA PHE A 126 6.43 -5.80 5.60
C PHE A 126 6.44 -6.94 4.60
N TYR A 127 7.63 -7.40 4.24
CA TYR A 127 7.89 -8.51 3.32
C TYR A 127 7.17 -8.37 1.96
N CYS A 128 7.05 -7.14 1.46
CA CYS A 128 6.40 -6.79 0.19
C CYS A 128 7.45 -6.49 -0.90
N LEU A 129 8.30 -7.47 -1.19
CA LEU A 129 9.57 -7.33 -1.94
C LEU A 129 9.49 -6.63 -3.32
N LYS A 130 8.36 -6.77 -4.01
CA LYS A 130 8.14 -6.18 -5.35
C LYS A 130 7.38 -4.86 -5.29
N LEU A 131 6.86 -4.48 -4.12
CA LEU A 131 6.05 -3.30 -3.95
C LEU A 131 6.95 -2.08 -3.91
N LYS A 132 6.82 -1.22 -4.90
CA LYS A 132 7.55 0.04 -4.96
C LYS A 132 6.71 1.12 -4.29
N LEU A 133 6.80 1.22 -2.97
CA LEU A 133 6.01 2.20 -2.20
C LEU A 133 6.34 3.65 -2.54
N PHE A 134 7.63 3.94 -2.80
CA PHE A 134 8.15 5.32 -2.88
C PHE A 134 8.97 5.61 -4.16
N GLN A 135 8.89 4.78 -5.20
CA GLN A 135 9.65 5.01 -6.43
C GLN A 135 8.84 5.87 -7.41
N SER A 136 9.28 7.11 -7.64
CA SER A 136 8.81 7.92 -8.77
C SER A 136 9.52 7.47 -10.06
N GLU A 137 8.83 7.48 -11.20
CA GLU A 137 9.47 7.36 -12.50
C GLU A 137 10.33 8.62 -12.73
N HIS A 138 11.62 8.42 -12.97
CA HIS A 138 12.40 9.40 -13.73
C HIS A 138 11.95 9.20 -15.18
N LEU A 139 11.39 10.24 -15.78
CA LEU A 139 11.20 10.31 -17.24
C LEU A 139 12.58 10.42 -17.88
N GLU A 140 13.28 9.31 -18.03
CA GLU A 140 14.42 9.24 -18.95
C GLU A 140 13.88 8.93 -20.34
N GLY A 141 13.81 10.01 -21.12
CA GLY A 141 14.17 10.09 -22.54
C GLY A 141 13.63 9.02 -23.48
N ASP A 142 12.81 9.47 -24.42
CA ASP A 142 12.54 8.81 -25.68
C ASP A 142 13.80 8.14 -26.26
N THR A 143 13.75 6.81 -26.40
CA THR A 143 14.44 6.13 -27.48
C THR A 143 13.51 5.06 -28.05
N GLU A 144 13.36 5.13 -29.37
CA GLU A 144 12.43 4.37 -30.19
C GLU A 144 12.61 2.85 -30.05
N GLY A 145 11.48 2.13 -30.00
CA GLY A 145 11.42 0.72 -30.42
C GLY A 145 11.57 -0.34 -29.33
N SER A 146 10.56 -0.51 -28.47
CA SER A 146 10.04 -1.83 -28.06
C SER A 146 8.82 -1.64 -27.13
N SER A 147 7.64 -2.08 -27.55
CA SER A 147 6.40 -1.89 -26.81
C SER A 147 6.27 -2.83 -25.60
N THR A 148 6.81 -2.44 -24.45
CA THR A 148 6.34 -2.91 -23.12
C THR A 148 6.59 -1.85 -22.04
N SER A 149 5.95 -0.68 -22.13
CA SER A 149 5.91 0.27 -21.02
C SER A 149 4.85 -0.18 -20.00
N ILE A 150 5.28 -0.97 -19.02
CA ILE A 150 4.48 -1.31 -17.85
C ILE A 150 4.55 -0.11 -16.91
N TYR A 151 3.51 0.74 -16.95
CA TYR A 151 3.31 1.86 -16.02
C TYR A 151 3.52 1.40 -14.58
N LYS A 152 4.54 1.90 -13.90
CA LYS A 152 4.82 1.58 -12.49
C LYS A 152 4.67 2.87 -11.67
N HIS A 153 3.44 3.30 -11.45
CA HIS A 153 3.19 4.30 -10.43
C HIS A 153 3.42 3.68 -9.04
N PRO A 154 4.13 4.38 -8.13
CA PRO A 154 4.24 3.94 -6.75
C PRO A 154 2.85 3.87 -6.11
N VAL A 155 2.68 2.97 -5.13
CA VAL A 155 1.41 2.83 -4.37
C VAL A 155 0.98 4.14 -3.74
N ILE A 156 1.96 4.95 -3.36
CA ILE A 156 1.79 6.33 -2.95
C ILE A 156 2.34 7.19 -4.10
N SER A 157 1.48 7.52 -5.07
CA SER A 157 1.83 8.45 -6.14
C SER A 157 1.87 9.90 -5.64
N ASP A 158 3.03 10.51 -5.83
CA ASP A 158 3.37 11.93 -5.76
C ASP A 158 3.04 12.71 -4.49
N LEU A 159 3.97 12.61 -3.54
CA LEU A 159 4.24 13.68 -2.57
C LEU A 159 4.83 14.96 -3.24
N ARG A 160 5.27 14.87 -4.51
CA ARG A 160 5.99 15.94 -5.22
C ARG A 160 5.11 16.94 -5.97
N ASP A 161 3.92 16.55 -6.41
CA ASP A 161 3.06 17.40 -7.25
C ASP A 161 1.87 18.02 -6.49
N ILE A 162 1.89 17.98 -5.16
CA ILE A 162 1.00 18.81 -4.35
C ILE A 162 1.75 20.13 -4.09
N PRO A 163 1.34 21.28 -4.66
CA PRO A 163 1.96 22.59 -4.42
C PRO A 163 1.71 23.13 -2.99
N SER A 164 1.49 22.24 -2.04
CA SER A 164 1.21 22.50 -0.64
C SER A 164 1.53 21.20 0.10
N LEU A 165 2.76 21.06 0.57
CA LEU A 165 3.18 19.97 1.46
C LEU A 165 2.24 19.90 2.67
N MET A 166 1.19 19.10 2.54
CA MET A 166 0.47 18.54 3.67
C MET A 166 0.70 17.03 3.56
N ALA A 167 1.92 16.66 3.95
CA ALA A 167 2.29 15.35 4.46
C ALA A 167 1.09 14.72 5.16
N ILE A 168 0.81 13.41 4.96
CA ILE A 168 -0.29 12.67 5.59
C ILE A 168 -0.43 13.13 7.06
N PRO A 169 -1.31 14.11 7.34
CA PRO A 169 -1.17 14.94 8.55
C PRO A 169 -1.68 14.20 9.78
N SER A 170 -2.09 12.96 9.58
CA SER A 170 -2.65 12.05 10.56
C SER A 170 -1.74 10.85 10.82
N LEU A 171 -0.67 10.63 10.05
CA LEU A 171 0.17 9.43 10.17
C LEU A 171 0.98 9.47 11.47
N LYS A 172 0.66 8.57 12.39
CA LYS A 172 1.34 8.44 13.70
C LYS A 172 2.22 7.20 13.76
N VAL A 173 1.81 6.12 13.09
CA VAL A 173 2.51 4.84 13.12
C VAL A 173 2.95 4.48 11.71
N LEU A 174 4.25 4.29 11.54
CA LEU A 174 4.85 3.79 10.31
C LEU A 174 5.64 2.53 10.60
N SER A 175 5.40 1.50 9.81
CA SER A 175 6.06 0.21 9.96
C SER A 175 6.56 -0.26 8.60
N LEU A 176 7.89 -0.41 8.43
CA LEU A 176 8.53 -0.71 7.15
C LEU A 176 9.72 -1.66 7.28
N ASP A 177 9.97 -2.46 6.22
CA ASP A 177 11.25 -3.14 6.04
C ASP A 177 12.40 -2.14 5.94
N TRP A 178 13.58 -2.50 6.48
CA TRP A 178 14.76 -1.62 6.50
C TRP A 178 15.10 -1.07 5.12
N LYS A 179 15.03 -1.92 4.09
CA LYS A 179 15.30 -1.52 2.71
C LYS A 179 14.36 -0.40 2.25
N ASP A 180 13.07 -0.52 2.50
CA ASP A 180 12.07 0.49 2.13
C ASP A 180 12.18 1.73 3.00
N ALA A 181 12.41 1.57 4.31
CA ALA A 181 12.65 2.66 5.23
C ALA A 181 13.89 3.47 4.83
N SER A 182 14.98 2.82 4.45
CA SER A 182 16.20 3.49 4.00
C SER A 182 15.98 4.29 2.70
N ALA A 183 15.26 3.72 1.72
CA ALA A 183 14.92 4.40 0.48
C ALA A 183 13.97 5.60 0.70
N LEU A 184 13.01 5.46 1.59
CA LEU A 184 12.13 6.54 2.06
C LEU A 184 12.93 7.62 2.78
N TRP A 185 13.90 7.24 3.61
CA TRP A 185 14.66 8.18 4.42
C TRP A 185 15.50 9.15 3.59
N PHE A 186 16.19 8.66 2.56
CA PHE A 186 16.92 9.54 1.64
C PHE A 186 16.01 10.55 0.93
N ARG A 187 14.70 10.27 0.80
CA ARG A 187 13.70 11.19 0.21
C ARG A 187 13.07 12.13 1.22
N LEU A 188 12.71 11.64 2.41
CA LEU A 188 12.02 12.43 3.44
C LEU A 188 12.90 13.49 4.12
N PHE A 189 14.19 13.58 3.79
CA PHE A 189 15.00 14.74 4.14
C PHE A 189 14.37 16.10 3.73
N THR A 190 13.39 16.11 2.83
CA THR A 190 12.64 17.30 2.42
C THR A 190 11.19 17.36 2.92
N GLU A 191 10.64 16.29 3.50
CA GLU A 191 9.22 16.20 3.84
C GLU A 191 9.04 15.75 5.29
N ASN A 192 8.66 16.70 6.14
CA ASN A 192 8.43 16.44 7.55
C ASN A 192 7.17 15.56 7.70
N LEU A 193 7.24 14.49 8.49
CA LEU A 193 6.08 13.76 9.01
C LEU A 193 5.81 14.27 10.44
N PRO A 194 5.20 15.46 10.62
CA PRO A 194 5.19 16.16 11.89
C PRO A 194 4.45 15.42 13.00
N TYR A 195 3.57 14.46 12.67
CA TYR A 195 2.78 13.71 13.64
C TYR A 195 3.25 12.27 13.85
N LEU A 196 4.31 11.84 13.16
CA LEU A 196 4.84 10.49 13.31
C LEU A 196 5.40 10.30 14.71
N ASP A 197 4.77 9.43 15.50
CA ASP A 197 5.14 9.16 16.89
C ASP A 197 5.85 7.82 17.07
N THR A 198 5.54 6.84 16.22
CA THR A 198 6.01 5.46 16.35
C THR A 198 6.53 4.96 15.02
N LEU A 199 7.77 4.46 15.05
CA LEU A 199 8.44 3.85 13.92
C LEU A 199 8.80 2.40 14.24
N PHE A 200 8.39 1.48 13.37
CA PHE A 200 8.71 0.06 13.43
C PHE A 200 9.58 -0.30 12.23
N LEU A 201 10.82 -0.74 12.47
CA LEU A 201 11.75 -1.13 11.42
C LEU A 201 12.08 -2.62 11.51
N ASN A 202 11.77 -3.34 10.43
CA ASN A 202 12.17 -4.73 10.28
C ASN A 202 13.57 -4.81 9.66
N LEU A 203 14.50 -5.39 10.40
CA LEU A 203 15.91 -5.45 10.08
C LEU A 203 16.33 -6.72 9.34
N TYR A 204 15.37 -7.55 8.89
CA TYR A 204 15.68 -8.84 8.25
C TYR A 204 16.58 -8.73 7.00
N ASP A 205 16.43 -7.66 6.22
CA ASP A 205 17.22 -7.38 5.00
C ASP A 205 18.60 -6.77 5.30
N LEU A 206 19.03 -6.69 6.57
CA LEU A 206 20.40 -6.35 6.95
C LEU A 206 21.35 -7.53 6.67
N ASN A 207 21.57 -7.86 5.40
CA ASN A 207 22.66 -8.78 5.03
C ASN A 207 24.01 -8.04 4.94
N SER A 208 25.07 -8.77 5.31
CA SER A 208 26.37 -8.38 5.88
C SER A 208 27.24 -7.31 5.20
N ASP A 209 26.84 -6.76 4.04
CA ASP A 209 27.70 -5.87 3.24
C ASP A 209 27.38 -4.38 3.40
N ASN A 210 26.25 -4.05 4.04
CA ASN A 210 25.86 -2.66 4.26
C ASN A 210 26.41 -2.15 5.60
N LYS A 211 27.40 -1.27 5.49
CA LYS A 211 28.02 -0.56 6.61
C LYS A 211 26.99 0.14 7.51
N GLN A 212 26.75 -0.54 8.62
CA GLN A 212 26.65 -0.08 10.00
C GLN A 212 25.48 0.81 10.52
N PRO A 213 25.16 0.64 11.83
CA PRO A 213 24.17 1.38 12.63
C PRO A 213 24.31 2.91 12.70
N GLY A 214 25.33 3.54 12.08
CA GLY A 214 25.47 5.00 12.08
C GLY A 214 24.26 5.70 11.44
N PHE A 215 23.67 5.07 10.43
CA PHE A 215 22.46 5.56 9.78
C PHE A 215 21.23 5.55 10.70
N LEU A 216 21.15 4.61 11.65
CA LEU A 216 20.06 4.60 12.65
C LEU A 216 20.12 5.83 13.57
N PHE A 217 21.32 6.28 13.92
CA PHE A 217 21.50 7.50 14.69
C PHE A 217 21.13 8.75 13.89
N GLU A 218 21.53 8.84 12.62
CA GLU A 218 21.10 9.93 11.73
C GLU A 218 19.59 9.96 11.51
N ILE A 219 18.96 8.77 11.48
CA ILE A 219 17.51 8.63 11.42
C ILE A 219 16.88 9.28 12.66
N LEU A 220 17.33 8.85 13.84
CA LEU A 220 16.81 9.33 15.11
C LEU A 220 17.03 10.84 15.31
N GLU A 221 18.16 11.40 14.88
CA GLU A 221 18.44 12.83 14.98
C GLU A 221 17.53 13.69 14.10
N LYS A 222 17.03 13.15 12.99
CA LYS A 222 16.30 13.94 11.97
C LYS A 222 14.79 13.76 12.01
N THR A 223 14.26 12.65 12.53
CA THR A 223 12.83 12.60 12.92
C THR A 223 12.61 13.17 14.30
N LEU A 224 12.51 14.50 14.36
CA LEU A 224 12.38 15.24 15.63
C LEU A 224 11.14 14.88 16.47
N ASN A 225 10.16 14.15 15.93
CA ASN A 225 8.90 13.83 16.61
C ASN A 225 8.68 12.34 16.94
N VAL A 226 9.56 11.44 16.50
CA VAL A 226 9.42 10.00 16.80
C VAL A 226 9.73 9.76 18.28
N LYS A 227 8.73 9.27 19.03
CA LYS A 227 8.81 8.98 20.47
C LYS A 227 9.12 7.52 20.75
N LYS A 228 8.77 6.64 19.83
CA LYS A 228 8.93 5.19 19.96
C LYS A 228 9.59 4.63 18.71
N LEU A 229 10.76 4.02 18.88
CA LEU A 229 11.43 3.26 17.84
C LEU A 229 11.47 1.78 18.24
N TYR A 230 10.90 0.93 17.40
CA TYR A 230 10.95 -0.51 17.54
C TYR A 230 11.80 -1.08 16.42
N LEU A 231 12.90 -1.71 16.80
CA LEU A 231 13.75 -2.47 15.90
C LEU A 231 13.49 -3.94 16.14
N TYR A 232 13.19 -4.69 15.09
CA TYR A 232 12.99 -6.12 15.21
C TYR A 232 13.62 -6.85 14.04
N TYR A 233 14.06 -8.07 14.32
CA TYR A 233 14.64 -8.97 13.35
C TYR A 233 13.73 -10.19 13.29
N CYS A 234 12.82 -10.20 12.31
CA CYS A 234 11.93 -11.33 12.12
C CYS A 234 12.31 -12.02 10.81
N SER A 235 12.86 -13.23 10.92
CA SER A 235 13.14 -14.08 9.78
C SER A 235 11.84 -14.48 9.10
N ARG A 236 11.81 -14.38 7.77
CA ARG A 236 10.64 -14.74 6.96
C ARG A 236 10.23 -16.19 7.28
N PRO A 237 8.93 -16.49 7.53
CA PRO A 237 8.48 -17.87 7.42
C PRO A 237 8.65 -18.29 5.96
N GLU A 238 9.46 -19.33 5.74
CA GLU A 238 9.73 -19.93 4.43
C GLU A 238 8.46 -20.40 3.73
#